data_AF-A0A653DKH6-F1
#
_entry.id   AF-A0A653DKH6-F1
#
_cell.length_a   1.000
_cell.length_b   1.000
_cell.length_c   1.000
_cell.angle_alpha   90.00
_cell.angle_beta   90.00
_cell.angle_gamma   90.00
#
_symmetry.space_group_name_H-M   'P 1'
#
loop_
_entity.id
_entity.type
_entity.pdbx_description
1 polymer ?
#
loop_
_entity_poly.entity_id
_entity_poly.type
_entity_poly.pdbx_seq_one_letter_code
_entity_poly.pdbx_strand_id
1 'polypeptide(L)'
;MNGFADASEYYLREYTDECIKEKLKHYNRRLRPLYEQLHAYVRSKLRKTYGNCISETGPIPAHLLGDISAQKWGGIGPITLPYPEAFEDLSENLKQQVGFLLKIVQMLLVLISCHSLCFCLFSLSSVVTTLPRCIVTARHMFAYLFFNSQVLSMRRS
;
A
#
# COMPACT_ATOMS: atom_id res chain seq x y z
N MET A 1 -3.19 -25.96 -22.15
CA MET A 1 -3.50 -24.53 -21.88
C MET A 1 -4.81 -24.48 -21.11
N ASN A 2 -4.91 -23.63 -20.09
CA ASN A 2 -6.00 -23.64 -19.10
C ASN A 2 -7.37 -23.16 -19.63
N GLY A 3 -7.58 -23.05 -20.95
CA GLY A 3 -8.88 -22.73 -21.56
C GLY A 3 -9.29 -21.25 -21.54
N PHE A 4 -8.44 -20.34 -21.05
CA PHE A 4 -8.71 -18.89 -21.00
C PHE A 4 -8.20 -18.17 -22.25
N ALA A 5 -8.87 -17.09 -22.64
CA ALA A 5 -8.49 -16.27 -23.78
C ALA A 5 -7.26 -15.40 -23.49
N ASP A 6 -7.12 -14.92 -22.25
CA ASP A 6 -5.97 -14.11 -21.83
C ASP A 6 -5.64 -14.26 -20.33
N ALA A 7 -4.47 -13.75 -19.92
CA ALA A 7 -4.02 -13.82 -18.53
C ALA A 7 -4.88 -12.96 -17.57
N SER A 8 -5.45 -11.85 -18.05
CA SER A 8 -6.35 -11.01 -17.25
C SER A 8 -7.68 -11.71 -16.96
N GLU A 9 -8.22 -12.48 -17.90
CA GLU A 9 -9.38 -13.34 -17.68
C GLU A 9 -9.07 -14.43 -16.64
N TYR A 10 -7.87 -15.01 -16.71
CA TYR A 10 -7.40 -15.94 -15.69
C TYR A 10 -7.32 -15.30 -14.29
N TYR A 11 -6.87 -14.05 -14.15
CA TYR A 11 -6.83 -13.37 -12.85
C TYR A 11 -8.23 -12.96 -12.36
N LEU A 12 -9.12 -12.56 -13.26
CA LEU A 12 -10.46 -12.10 -12.89
C LEU A 12 -11.36 -13.22 -12.36
N ARG A 13 -11.06 -14.49 -12.67
CA ARG A 13 -11.81 -15.65 -12.16
C ARG A 13 -11.87 -15.75 -10.63
N GLU A 14 -10.92 -15.12 -9.92
CA GLU A 14 -10.91 -15.09 -8.45
C GLU A 14 -12.04 -14.24 -7.89
N TYR A 15 -12.57 -13.30 -8.68
CA TYR A 15 -13.75 -12.54 -8.35
C TYR A 15 -14.99 -13.30 -8.82
N THR A 16 -15.96 -13.47 -7.92
CA THR A 16 -17.24 -14.16 -8.20
C THR A 16 -18.22 -13.35 -9.05
N ASP A 17 -17.83 -12.16 -9.48
CA ASP A 17 -18.69 -11.17 -10.13
C ASP A 17 -18.37 -11.08 -11.63
N GLU A 18 -19.26 -11.62 -12.46
CA GLU A 18 -19.10 -11.66 -13.91
C GLU A 18 -19.03 -10.26 -14.55
N CYS A 19 -19.60 -9.23 -13.89
CA CYS A 19 -19.63 -7.85 -14.37
C CYS A 19 -18.58 -6.94 -13.70
N ILE A 20 -17.52 -7.52 -13.12
CA ILE A 20 -16.50 -6.77 -12.38
C ILE A 20 -15.84 -5.67 -13.22
N LYS A 21 -15.60 -5.90 -14.52
CA LYS A 21 -15.00 -4.92 -15.43
C LYS A 21 -15.89 -3.69 -15.58
N GLU A 22 -17.19 -3.88 -15.73
CA GLU A 22 -18.21 -2.83 -15.88
C GLU A 22 -18.33 -2.03 -14.58
N LYS A 23 -18.34 -2.71 -13.42
CA LYS A 23 -18.38 -2.06 -12.11
C LYS A 23 -17.15 -1.19 -11.86
N LEU A 24 -15.95 -1.69 -12.17
CA LEU A 24 -14.71 -0.90 -12.07
C LEU A 24 -14.76 0.35 -12.96
N LYS A 25 -15.25 0.23 -14.21
CA LYS A 25 -15.45 1.38 -15.09
C LYS A 25 -16.45 2.38 -14.51
N HIS A 26 -17.55 1.89 -13.92
CA HIS A 26 -18.55 2.74 -13.28
C HIS A 26 -17.96 3.54 -12.10
N TYR A 27 -17.24 2.88 -11.19
CA TYR A 27 -16.60 3.56 -10.07
C TYR A 27 -15.53 4.54 -10.52
N ASN A 28 -14.71 4.17 -11.51
CA ASN A 28 -13.70 5.08 -12.05
C ASN A 28 -14.35 6.37 -12.60
N ARG A 29 -15.47 6.27 -13.33
CA ARG A 29 -16.21 7.46 -13.81
C ARG A 29 -16.72 8.35 -12.67
N ARG A 30 -17.14 7.76 -11.55
CA ARG A 30 -17.61 8.52 -10.38
C ARG A 30 -16.47 9.19 -9.61
N LEU A 31 -15.30 8.55 -9.55
CA LEU A 31 -14.12 9.08 -8.86
C LEU A 31 -13.35 10.11 -9.71
N ARG A 32 -13.44 10.02 -11.04
CA ARG A 32 -12.78 10.92 -11.99
C ARG A 32 -12.92 12.41 -11.68
N PRO A 33 -14.13 12.99 -11.45
CA PRO A 33 -14.24 14.42 -11.19
C PRO A 33 -13.51 14.85 -9.90
N LEU A 34 -13.51 14.00 -8.87
CA LEU A 34 -12.77 14.26 -7.63
C LEU A 34 -11.25 14.23 -7.88
N TYR A 35 -10.79 13.24 -8.64
CA TYR A 35 -9.37 13.13 -9.02
C TYR A 35 -8.91 14.33 -9.85
N GLU A 36 -9.72 14.80 -10.80
CA GLU A 36 -9.40 15.96 -11.63
C GLU A 36 -9.25 17.25 -10.79
N GLN A 37 -10.12 17.44 -9.79
CA GLN A 37 -10.00 18.56 -8.85
C GLN A 37 -8.73 18.46 -7.99
N LEU A 38 -8.44 17.28 -7.45
CA LEU A 38 -7.23 17.02 -6.67
C LEU A 38 -5.96 17.23 -7.51
N HIS A 39 -5.94 16.69 -8.73
CA HIS A 39 -4.84 16.82 -9.66
C HIS A 39 -4.59 18.29 -10.05
N ALA A 40 -5.66 19.06 -10.33
CA ALA A 40 -5.56 20.49 -10.62
C ALA A 40 -5.01 21.29 -9.42
N TYR A 41 -5.48 20.99 -8.21
CA TYR A 41 -5.00 21.62 -6.98
C TYR A 41 -3.51 21.35 -6.74
N VAL A 42 -3.10 20.07 -6.80
CA VAL A 42 -1.69 19.67 -6.60
C VAL A 42 -0.80 20.29 -7.68
N ARG A 43 -1.24 20.29 -8.95
CA ARG A 43 -0.50 20.94 -10.05
C ARG A 43 -0.29 22.43 -9.79
N SER A 44 -1.33 23.14 -9.34
CA SER A 44 -1.24 24.57 -9.00
C SER A 44 -0.23 24.84 -7.89
N LYS A 45 -0.23 24.01 -6.83
CA LYS A 45 0.72 24.10 -5.73
C LYS A 45 2.15 23.82 -6.17
N LEU A 46 2.37 22.72 -6.90
CA LEU A 46 3.70 22.37 -7.41
C LEU A 46 4.24 23.44 -8.36
N ARG A 47 3.38 24.05 -9.19
CA ARG A 47 3.80 25.13 -10.08
C ARG A 47 4.24 26.39 -9.34
N LYS A 48 3.62 26.71 -8.20
CA LYS A 48 4.08 27.82 -7.35
C LYS A 48 5.49 27.58 -6.78
N THR A 49 5.86 26.33 -6.54
CA THR A 49 7.17 25.96 -5.98
C THR A 49 8.25 25.76 -7.05
N TYR A 50 7.93 25.06 -8.14
CA TYR A 50 8.88 24.66 -9.18
C TYR A 50 8.82 25.57 -10.43
N GLY A 51 7.92 26.55 -10.47
CA GLY A 51 7.80 27.53 -11.55
C GLY A 51 7.37 26.93 -12.90
N ASN A 52 7.98 27.41 -13.97
CA ASN A 52 7.61 27.09 -15.36
C ASN A 52 7.95 25.66 -15.80
N CYS A 53 8.57 24.85 -14.94
CA CYS A 53 8.84 23.44 -15.21
C CYS A 53 7.57 22.58 -15.33
N ILE A 54 6.42 23.12 -14.91
CA ILE A 54 5.12 22.43 -14.94
C ILE A 54 4.16 23.20 -15.85
N SER A 55 3.63 22.51 -16.85
CA SER A 55 2.62 23.06 -17.77
C SER A 55 1.30 23.36 -17.06
N GLU A 56 0.60 24.41 -17.49
CA GLU A 56 -0.72 24.80 -16.98
C GLU A 56 -1.81 23.78 -17.28
N THR A 57 -1.76 23.19 -18.46
CA THR A 57 -2.79 22.30 -18.99
C THR A 57 -2.30 20.88 -19.13
N GLY A 58 -0.98 20.67 -19.13
CA GLY A 58 -0.35 19.37 -19.27
C GLY A 58 -0.41 18.46 -18.02
N PRO A 59 0.06 17.21 -18.18
CA PRO A 59 0.21 16.26 -17.07
C PRO A 59 1.30 16.69 -16.09
N ILE A 60 1.18 16.27 -14.83
CA ILE A 60 2.22 16.48 -13.82
C ILE A 60 3.39 15.50 -14.09
N PRO A 61 4.65 15.95 -14.10
CA PRO A 61 5.80 15.06 -14.20
C PRO A 61 5.88 14.07 -13.03
N ALA A 62 6.01 12.77 -13.31
CA ALA A 62 5.94 11.70 -12.30
C ALA A 62 6.98 11.83 -11.18
N HIS A 63 8.21 12.27 -11.51
CA HIS A 63 9.32 12.39 -10.56
C HIS A 63 9.11 13.48 -9.48
N LEU A 64 8.13 14.38 -9.66
CA LEU A 64 7.84 15.47 -8.72
C LEU A 64 6.85 15.09 -7.62
N LEU A 65 6.29 13.89 -7.66
CA LEU A 65 5.21 13.46 -6.76
C LEU A 65 5.71 12.82 -5.46
N GLY A 66 7.04 12.79 -5.23
CA GLY A 66 7.65 12.27 -4.01
C GLY A 66 7.67 10.75 -3.91
N ASP A 67 7.29 10.05 -4.98
CA ASP A 67 7.38 8.60 -5.14
C ASP A 67 7.85 8.27 -6.56
N ILE A 68 8.72 7.27 -6.70
CA ILE A 68 9.32 6.91 -8.00
C ILE A 68 8.26 6.42 -8.99
N SER A 69 7.21 5.76 -8.50
CA SER A 69 6.10 5.27 -9.32
C SER A 69 4.94 6.26 -9.44
N ALA A 70 5.02 7.40 -8.75
CA ALA A 70 3.94 8.39 -8.65
C ALA A 70 2.60 7.84 -8.13
N GLN A 71 2.58 6.64 -7.54
CA GLN A 71 1.37 6.01 -7.02
C GLN A 71 0.89 6.67 -5.74
N LYS A 72 1.82 7.19 -4.93
CA LYS A 72 1.56 7.83 -3.65
C LYS A 72 2.09 9.25 -3.67
N TRP A 73 1.29 10.19 -3.20
CA TRP A 73 1.65 11.62 -3.15
C TRP A 73 1.93 12.08 -1.72
N GLY A 74 2.20 11.14 -0.80
CA GLY A 74 2.49 11.47 0.60
C GLY A 74 3.76 12.30 0.78
N GLY A 75 4.75 12.12 -0.10
CA GLY A 75 6.02 12.84 -0.03
C GLY A 75 5.93 14.35 -0.30
N ILE A 76 4.88 14.81 -0.98
CA ILE A 76 4.64 16.24 -1.27
C ILE A 76 3.70 16.91 -0.27
N GLY A 77 3.41 16.25 0.86
CA GLY A 77 2.60 16.79 1.95
C GLY A 77 2.96 18.22 2.34
N PRO A 78 4.25 18.54 2.60
CA PRO A 78 4.67 19.90 2.99
C PRO A 78 4.30 21.01 2.00
N ILE A 79 4.17 20.70 0.70
CA ILE A 79 3.88 21.67 -0.36
C ILE A 79 2.36 21.83 -0.57
N THR A 80 1.62 20.74 -0.36
CA THR A 80 0.21 20.63 -0.74
C THR A 80 -0.75 20.91 0.43
N LEU A 81 -0.26 20.92 1.66
CA LEU A 81 -1.06 21.22 2.85
C LEU A 81 -1.73 22.61 2.75
N PRO A 82 -3.05 22.70 2.93
CA PRO A 82 -3.76 23.98 2.96
C PRO A 82 -3.52 24.74 4.28
N TYR A 83 -3.41 24.02 5.40
CA TYR A 83 -3.22 24.55 6.74
C TYR A 83 -2.00 23.86 7.39
N PRO A 84 -0.79 24.41 7.23
CA PRO A 84 0.43 23.79 7.74
C PRO A 84 0.47 23.76 9.27
N GLU A 85 -0.12 24.74 9.96
CA GLU A 85 -0.13 24.80 11.43
C GLU A 85 -0.90 23.66 12.12
N ALA A 86 -1.82 23.00 11.39
CA ALA A 86 -2.66 21.94 11.92
C ALA A 86 -2.08 20.53 11.71
N PHE A 87 -0.98 20.40 10.95
CA PHE A 87 -0.40 19.11 10.59
C PHE A 87 0.93 18.91 11.32
N GLU A 88 0.99 17.89 12.17
CA GLU A 88 2.21 17.47 12.86
C GLU A 88 2.77 16.20 12.19
N ASP A 89 4.00 16.27 11.68
CA ASP A 89 4.69 15.09 11.16
C ASP A 89 5.26 14.27 12.32
N LEU A 90 4.61 13.14 12.60
CA LEU A 90 4.99 12.23 13.68
C LEU A 90 6.09 11.24 13.27
N SER A 91 6.62 11.30 12.04
CA SER A 91 7.54 10.29 11.51
C SER A 91 8.79 10.07 12.39
N GLU A 92 9.43 11.14 12.85
CA GLU A 92 10.64 11.03 13.70
C GLU A 92 10.30 10.50 15.10
N ASN A 93 9.19 10.95 15.69
CA ASN A 93 8.72 10.47 16.99
C ASN A 93 8.39 8.97 16.95
N LEU A 94 7.74 8.52 15.87
CA LEU A 94 7.33 7.14 15.70
C LEU A 94 8.50 6.21 15.34
N LYS A 95 9.56 6.70 14.67
CA LYS A 95 10.79 5.92 14.41
C LYS A 95 11.44 5.42 15.70
N GLN A 96 11.39 6.21 16.76
CA GLN A 96 11.95 5.82 18.06
C GLN A 96 11.08 4.76 18.77
N GLN A 97 9.79 4.68 18.44
CA GLN A 97 8.81 3.83 19.11
C GLN A 97 8.35 2.62 18.28
N VAL A 98 8.97 2.34 17.13
CA VAL A 98 8.53 1.26 16.20
C VAL A 98 8.36 -0.09 16.90
N GLY A 99 9.28 -0.47 17.79
CA GLY A 99 9.19 -1.74 18.52
C GLY A 99 7.98 -1.82 19.47
N PHE A 100 7.56 -0.69 20.04
CA PHE A 100 6.36 -0.60 20.86
C PHE A 100 5.08 -0.65 20.00
N LEU A 101 5.07 0.05 18.87
CA LEU A 101 3.95 0.05 17.93
C LEU A 101 3.64 -1.36 17.41
N LEU A 102 4.67 -2.14 17.06
CA LEU A 102 4.50 -3.53 16.63
C LEU A 102 3.81 -4.39 17.71
N LYS A 103 4.18 -4.19 18.98
CA LYS A 103 3.53 -4.87 20.11
C LYS A 103 2.09 -4.42 20.29
N ILE A 104 1.79 -3.13 20.13
CA ILE A 104 0.40 -2.63 20.17
C ILE A 104 -0.44 -3.25 19.06
N VAL A 105 0.06 -3.30 17.81
CA VAL A 105 -0.68 -3.90 16.70
C VAL A 105 -0.92 -5.39 16.96
N GLN A 106 0.06 -6.11 17.49
CA GLN A 106 -0.10 -7.51 17.89
C GLN A 106 -1.19 -7.66 18.97
N MET A 107 -1.17 -6.83 20.00
CA MET A 107 -2.18 -6.85 21.06
C MET A 107 -3.58 -6.49 20.53
N LEU A 108 -3.68 -5.49 19.67
CA LEU A 108 -4.94 -5.09 19.04
C LEU A 108 -5.53 -6.21 18.17
N LEU A 109 -4.69 -6.90 17.40
CA LEU A 109 -5.11 -8.04 16.58
C LEU A 109 -5.64 -9.20 17.43
N VAL A 110 -5.02 -9.47 18.59
CA VAL A 110 -5.48 -10.47 19.57
C VAL A 110 -6.79 -10.04 20.25
N LEU A 111 -6.99 -8.74 20.48
CA LEU A 111 -8.22 -8.21 21.10
C LEU A 111 -9.42 -8.21 20.15
N ILE A 112 -9.20 -7.88 18.87
CA ILE A 112 -10.26 -7.91 17.84
C ILE A 112 -10.60 -9.36 17.46
N SER A 113 -9.62 -10.26 17.49
CA SER A 113 -9.80 -11.69 17.20
C SER A 113 -10.02 -12.47 18.49
N CYS A 114 -11.23 -12.39 19.04
CA CYS A 114 -11.60 -13.19 20.21
C CYS A 114 -11.40 -14.70 19.95
N HIS A 115 -10.56 -15.33 20.79
CA HIS A 115 -10.33 -16.77 20.98
C HIS A 115 -9.49 -17.54 19.92
N SER A 116 -8.31 -18.00 20.37
CA SER A 116 -7.54 -19.14 19.84
C SER A 116 -6.61 -18.95 18.63
N LEU A 117 -5.71 -17.96 18.68
CA LEU A 117 -4.44 -18.06 17.94
C LEU A 117 -3.26 -17.85 18.91
N CYS A 118 -2.85 -18.97 19.48
CA CYS A 118 -1.74 -19.12 20.42
C CYS A 118 -0.39 -18.76 19.76
N PHE A 119 0.39 -17.93 20.47
CA PHE A 119 1.86 -17.71 20.53
C PHE A 119 2.88 -18.14 19.44
N CYS A 120 2.55 -18.93 18.41
CA CYS A 120 3.54 -19.53 17.50
C CYS A 120 4.09 -18.60 16.41
N LEU A 121 3.47 -17.44 16.15
CA LEU A 121 3.84 -16.55 15.03
C LEU A 121 5.09 -15.68 15.27
N PHE A 122 5.62 -15.61 16.50
CA PHE A 122 6.67 -14.64 16.81
C PHE A 122 8.10 -15.09 16.47
N SER A 123 8.33 -16.37 16.16
CA SER A 123 9.69 -16.90 16.00
C SER A 123 10.39 -16.52 14.68
N LEU A 124 9.66 -16.12 13.63
CA LEU A 124 10.24 -15.94 12.28
C LEU A 124 10.05 -14.56 11.63
N SER A 125 9.67 -13.53 12.40
CA SER A 125 9.60 -12.18 11.83
C SER A 125 10.98 -11.54 11.78
N SER A 126 11.57 -11.44 10.60
CA SER A 126 12.80 -10.66 10.35
C SER A 126 12.50 -9.16 10.41
N VAL A 127 12.28 -8.64 11.61
CA VAL A 127 12.23 -7.19 11.87
C VAL A 127 13.59 -6.81 12.44
N VAL A 128 14.23 -5.82 11.84
CA VAL A 128 15.60 -5.32 12.10
C VAL A 128 16.67 -5.92 11.20
N THR A 129 17.02 -5.12 10.18
CA THR A 129 18.14 -5.29 9.26
C THR A 129 19.47 -5.07 9.96
N THR A 130 20.11 -6.14 10.41
CA THR A 130 21.58 -6.26 10.45
C THR A 130 21.97 -7.54 9.73
N LEU A 131 21.81 -7.57 8.42
CA LEU A 131 22.30 -8.67 7.58
C LEU A 131 23.70 -8.36 7.04
N PRO A 132 24.58 -9.36 6.90
CA PRO A 132 25.90 -9.20 6.31
C PRO A 132 25.80 -8.70 4.86
N ARG A 133 26.81 -7.94 4.40
CA ARG A 133 26.88 -7.27 3.08
C ARG A 133 26.64 -8.16 1.85
N CYS A 134 26.62 -9.48 2.00
CA CYS A 134 26.54 -10.44 0.90
C CYS A 134 25.12 -10.92 0.57
N ILE A 135 24.09 -10.52 1.32
CA ILE A 135 22.72 -11.00 1.08
C ILE A 135 21.90 -9.88 0.42
N VAL A 136 21.49 -10.11 -0.83
CA VAL A 136 20.49 -9.27 -1.52
C VAL A 136 19.11 -9.71 -1.05
N THR A 137 18.42 -8.84 -0.33
CA THR A 137 17.06 -9.10 0.18
C THR A 137 16.00 -8.36 -0.63
N ALA A 138 14.82 -8.97 -0.74
CA ALA A 138 13.63 -8.25 -1.19
C ALA A 138 13.27 -7.20 -0.12
N ARG A 139 13.22 -5.93 -0.52
CA ARG A 139 12.93 -4.78 0.37
C ARG A 139 11.45 -4.38 0.39
N HIS A 140 10.64 -4.93 -0.52
CA HIS A 140 9.21 -4.72 -0.50
C HIS A 140 8.59 -5.49 0.66
N MET A 141 7.57 -4.91 1.31
CA MET A 141 6.89 -5.56 2.43
C MET A 141 6.07 -6.74 1.92
N PHE A 142 6.37 -7.94 2.43
CA PHE A 142 5.64 -9.17 2.13
C PHE A 142 5.21 -9.84 3.44
N ALA A 143 4.03 -10.45 3.43
CA ALA A 143 3.58 -11.35 4.48
C ALA A 143 3.60 -12.78 3.95
N TYR A 144 4.20 -13.70 4.70
CA TYR A 144 4.34 -15.11 4.30
C TYR A 144 3.52 -16.01 5.22
N LEU A 145 2.79 -16.95 4.62
CA LEU A 145 2.20 -18.08 5.31
C LEU A 145 3.05 -19.32 5.01
N PHE A 146 3.71 -19.87 6.03
CA PHE A 146 4.43 -21.13 5.91
C PHE A 146 3.47 -22.29 6.16
N PHE A 147 3.08 -22.99 5.09
CA PHE A 147 2.30 -24.22 5.20
C PHE A 147 3.24 -25.39 5.54
N ASN A 148 3.17 -25.88 6.78
CA ASN A 148 3.81 -27.15 7.16
C ASN A 148 2.87 -28.31 6.83
N SER A 149 3.34 -29.27 6.02
CA SER A 149 2.53 -30.34 5.42
C SER A 149 2.08 -31.46 6.37
N GLN A 150 2.29 -31.34 7.68
CA GLN A 150 1.96 -32.42 8.62
C GLN A 150 0.47 -32.52 9.05
N VAL A 151 -0.43 -31.66 8.55
CA VAL A 151 -1.86 -31.64 8.98
C VAL A 151 -2.84 -31.93 7.82
N LEU A 152 -2.43 -32.72 6.83
CA LEU A 152 -3.29 -33.09 5.68
C LEU A 152 -3.76 -34.56 5.66
N SER A 153 -3.71 -35.30 6.77
CA SER A 153 -4.15 -36.72 6.81
C SER A 153 -5.49 -37.01 7.51
N MET A 154 -6.25 -36.03 8.01
CA MET A 154 -7.50 -36.30 8.77
C MET A 154 -8.76 -35.60 8.23
N ARG A 155 -9.09 -35.81 6.95
CA ARG A 155 -10.48 -35.72 6.46
C ARG A 155 -10.68 -36.39 5.10
N ARG A 156 -10.50 -37.70 5.05
CA ARG A 156 -11.18 -38.60 4.11
C ARG A 156 -11.41 -39.94 4.81
N SER A 157 -12.59 -40.10 5.38
CA SER A 157 -13.31 -41.35 5.62
C SER A 157 -14.76 -41.01 5.94
#